data_AF-A0A840Q571-F1
#
_entry.id   AF-A0A840Q571-F1
#
_cell.length_a   1.000
_cell.length_b   1.000
_cell.length_c   1.000
_cell.angle_alpha   90.00
_cell.angle_beta   90.00
_cell.angle_gamma   90.00
#
_symmetry.space_group_name_H-M   'P 1'
#
loop_
_entity.id
_entity.type
_entity.pdbx_description
1 polymer ?
#
loop_
_entity_poly.entity_id
_entity_poly.type
_entity_poly.pdbx_seq_one_letter_code
_entity_poly.pdbx_strand_id
1 'polypeptide(L)'
;MVSSKAFRIFGDYVLALYFPANGLTVAQRLRCALPLLLIEHLVYQVDAITEGARAVDLDTARNQDYVALHEYKAKFVALLRRMRAYNDAVAKQIEAAEQYVRIENRVTSNGVLGHAEAMRLAELRPSDVRLLHGMVFALLRQPVDDHLLRLLWPVEVLADLANDLAHYPRDLVDKKFNTYAVFVKLYGAEAPTRMRAEIERYEAMFRAELERFPRARQMKLASLCAKRYGKLTSAIPAPLPQDGYLSPIWTEVP
;
A
#
# COMPACT_ATOMS: atom_id res chain seq x y z
N MET A 1 3.65 0.59 21.19
CA MET A 1 3.60 -0.33 20.03
C MET A 1 3.75 0.33 18.66
N VAL A 2 3.70 1.66 18.54
CA VAL A 2 3.83 2.44 17.27
C VAL A 2 5.16 2.19 16.55
N SER A 3 6.26 2.07 17.29
CA SER A 3 7.60 1.88 16.71
C SER A 3 7.72 0.55 15.93
N SER A 4 7.15 -0.55 16.44
CA SER A 4 7.39 -1.89 15.87
C SER A 4 6.87 -2.07 14.44
N LYS A 5 5.75 -1.43 14.05
CA LYS A 5 5.16 -1.57 12.71
C LYS A 5 5.94 -0.76 11.66
N ALA A 6 6.31 0.49 11.97
CA ALA A 6 7.16 1.32 11.11
C ALA A 6 8.54 0.67 10.85
N PHE A 7 9.16 0.12 11.89
CA PHE A 7 10.43 -0.61 11.74
C PHE A 7 10.29 -1.87 10.87
N ARG A 8 9.15 -2.57 10.95
CA ARG A 8 8.87 -3.74 10.10
C ARG A 8 8.68 -3.33 8.65
N ILE A 9 7.88 -2.31 8.36
CA ILE A 9 7.66 -1.81 6.99
C ILE A 9 8.98 -1.34 6.38
N PHE A 10 9.76 -0.56 7.14
CA PHE A 10 11.10 -0.13 6.73
C PHE A 10 12.03 -1.32 6.46
N GLY A 11 12.05 -2.33 7.34
CA GLY A 11 12.85 -3.53 7.15
C GLY A 11 12.47 -4.30 5.88
N ASP A 12 11.17 -4.55 5.70
CA ASP A 12 10.63 -5.36 4.62
C ASP A 12 10.74 -4.69 3.25
N TYR A 13 10.38 -3.40 3.16
CA TYR A 13 10.37 -2.68 1.89
C TYR A 13 11.70 -1.97 1.64
N VAL A 14 12.19 -1.15 2.56
CA VAL A 14 13.38 -0.33 2.30
C VAL A 14 14.65 -1.19 2.29
N LEU A 15 14.90 -1.93 3.38
CA LEU A 15 16.14 -2.68 3.53
C LEU A 15 16.16 -3.96 2.68
N ALA A 16 15.05 -4.69 2.65
CA ALA A 16 14.98 -5.99 2.00
C ALA A 16 14.55 -5.94 0.53
N LEU A 17 13.87 -4.88 0.05
CA LEU A 17 13.43 -4.76 -1.35
C LEU A 17 14.09 -3.60 -2.10
N TYR A 18 13.88 -2.35 -1.70
CA TYR A 18 14.30 -1.17 -2.47
C TYR A 18 15.81 -1.01 -2.55
N PHE A 19 16.53 -1.12 -1.42
CA PHE A 19 17.99 -0.97 -1.44
C PHE A 19 18.68 -2.04 -2.31
N PRO A 20 18.36 -3.35 -2.21
CA PRO A 20 18.93 -4.36 -3.09
C PRO A 20 18.49 -4.21 -4.55
N ALA A 21 17.24 -3.82 -4.82
CA ALA A 21 16.71 -3.66 -6.17
C ALA A 21 17.37 -2.50 -6.93
N ASN A 22 17.64 -1.39 -6.22
CA ASN A 22 18.42 -0.25 -6.73
C ASN A 22 19.94 -0.52 -6.77
N GLY A 23 20.40 -1.65 -6.20
CA GLY A 23 21.83 -1.97 -6.16
C GLY A 23 22.65 -1.02 -5.28
N LEU A 24 22.04 -0.45 -4.24
CA LEU A 24 22.71 0.57 -3.42
C LEU A 24 23.91 0.02 -2.65
N THR A 25 24.99 0.81 -2.63
CA THR A 25 26.17 0.59 -1.78
C THR A 25 25.86 0.85 -0.32
N VAL A 26 26.70 0.36 0.59
CA VAL A 26 26.52 0.57 2.05
C VAL A 26 26.43 2.06 2.40
N ALA A 27 27.27 2.90 1.81
CA ALA A 27 27.25 4.35 2.03
C ALA A 27 25.92 5.00 1.58
N GLN A 28 25.39 4.59 0.42
CA GLN A 28 24.10 5.07 -0.08
C GLN A 28 22.95 4.62 0.83
N ARG A 29 22.99 3.38 1.32
CA ARG A 29 22.00 2.86 2.27
C ARG A 29 21.99 3.67 3.57
N LEU A 30 23.15 3.93 4.16
CA LEU A 30 23.27 4.73 5.37
C LEU A 30 22.74 6.16 5.18
N ARG A 31 23.06 6.77 4.04
CA ARG A 31 22.56 8.10 3.66
C ARG A 31 21.03 8.15 3.57
N CYS A 32 20.39 7.07 3.10
CA CYS A 32 18.94 7.03 2.93
C CYS A 32 18.20 6.54 4.18
N ALA A 33 18.82 5.68 4.99
CA ALA A 33 18.13 4.94 6.05
C ALA A 33 17.45 5.84 7.08
N LEU A 34 18.16 6.84 7.63
CA LEU A 34 17.60 7.72 8.66
C LEU A 34 16.45 8.60 8.14
N PRO A 35 16.60 9.32 7.00
CA PRO A 35 15.49 10.08 6.43
C PRO A 35 14.25 9.24 6.12
N LEU A 36 14.45 8.05 5.56
CA LEU A 36 13.34 7.15 5.18
C LEU A 36 12.62 6.60 6.40
N LEU A 37 13.36 6.17 7.44
CA LEU A 37 12.75 5.69 8.69
C LEU A 37 11.99 6.80 9.41
N LEU A 38 12.51 8.04 9.39
CA LEU A 38 11.82 9.19 9.96
C LEU A 38 10.49 9.46 9.24
N ILE A 39 10.49 9.47 7.91
CA ILE A 39 9.27 9.70 7.13
C ILE A 39 8.27 8.56 7.34
N GLU A 40 8.70 7.31 7.32
CA GLU A 40 7.84 6.15 7.61
C GLU A 40 7.19 6.30 9.00
N HIS A 41 7.95 6.72 10.00
CA HIS A 41 7.42 6.97 11.34
C HIS A 41 6.38 8.10 11.35
N LEU A 42 6.61 9.18 10.61
CA LEU A 42 5.67 10.30 10.51
C LEU A 42 4.38 9.92 9.78
N VAL A 43 4.47 9.19 8.67
CA VAL A 43 3.31 8.67 7.93
C VAL A 43 2.49 7.76 8.85
N TYR A 44 3.14 6.82 9.53
CA TYR A 44 2.45 5.92 10.45
C TYR A 44 1.79 6.63 11.65
N GLN A 45 2.42 7.68 12.19
CA GLN A 45 1.79 8.47 13.25
C GLN A 45 0.51 9.14 12.76
N VAL A 46 0.50 9.63 11.54
CA VAL A 46 -0.69 10.27 10.95
C VAL A 46 -1.79 9.26 10.69
N ASP A 47 -1.45 8.10 10.14
CA ASP A 47 -2.41 7.00 9.98
C ASP A 47 -3.05 6.61 11.33
N ALA A 48 -2.24 6.48 12.39
CA ALA A 48 -2.73 6.15 13.72
C ALA A 48 -3.66 7.23 14.32
N ILE A 49 -3.40 8.51 14.04
CA ILE A 49 -4.27 9.62 14.46
C ILE A 49 -5.59 9.58 13.67
N THR A 50 -5.54 9.35 12.35
CA THR A 50 -6.76 9.22 11.54
C THR A 50 -7.58 7.99 11.89
N GLU A 51 -6.95 6.85 12.20
CA GLU A 51 -7.64 5.65 12.66
C GLU A 51 -8.30 5.86 14.04
N GLY A 52 -7.66 6.61 14.94
CA GLY A 52 -8.26 7.01 16.22
C GLY A 52 -9.38 8.04 16.08
N ALA A 53 -9.38 8.82 15.00
CA ALA A 53 -10.42 9.80 14.68
C ALA A 53 -11.61 9.21 13.91
N ARG A 54 -11.61 7.91 13.56
CA ARG A 54 -12.71 7.19 12.86
C ARG A 54 -14.06 7.16 13.63
N ALA A 55 -14.18 7.87 14.75
CA ALA A 55 -15.47 8.17 15.40
C ALA A 55 -16.14 9.43 14.83
N VAL A 56 -15.49 10.17 13.92
CA VAL A 56 -16.05 11.37 13.29
C VAL A 56 -16.58 11.00 11.91
N ASP A 57 -17.89 11.10 11.77
CA ASP A 57 -18.61 10.99 10.50
C ASP A 57 -18.13 12.08 9.52
N LEU A 58 -17.35 11.66 8.52
CA LEU A 58 -16.74 12.55 7.51
C LEU A 58 -17.78 13.13 6.54
N ASP A 59 -19.05 12.69 6.57
CA ASP A 59 -20.11 13.30 5.78
C ASP A 59 -20.76 14.52 6.46
N THR A 60 -20.62 14.70 7.78
CA THR A 60 -21.12 15.89 8.50
C THR A 60 -20.05 17.00 8.68
N ALA A 61 -18.76 16.71 8.50
CA ALA A 61 -17.64 17.66 8.67
C ALA A 61 -17.02 18.13 7.32
N ARG A 62 -17.86 18.49 6.34
CA ARG A 62 -17.46 18.60 4.91
C ARG A 62 -16.37 19.62 4.51
N ASN A 63 -15.92 20.53 5.38
CA ASN A 63 -14.94 21.56 4.98
C ASN A 63 -13.67 21.61 5.85
N GLN A 64 -13.74 21.33 7.15
CA GLN A 64 -12.59 21.53 8.04
C GLN A 64 -11.56 20.41 7.92
N ASP A 65 -11.99 19.16 7.73
CA ASP A 65 -11.08 18.01 7.64
C ASP A 65 -10.39 17.90 6.27
N TYR A 66 -11.07 18.31 5.20
CA TYR A 66 -10.43 18.45 3.87
C TYR A 66 -9.38 19.55 3.85
N VAL A 67 -9.65 20.66 4.54
CA VAL A 67 -8.68 21.75 4.73
C VAL A 67 -7.50 21.24 5.58
N ALA A 68 -7.76 20.50 6.66
CA ALA A 68 -6.71 19.91 7.48
C ALA A 68 -5.84 18.91 6.70
N LEU A 69 -6.44 18.06 5.85
CA LEU A 69 -5.70 17.14 4.98
C LEU A 69 -4.84 17.90 3.95
N HIS A 70 -5.38 18.96 3.34
CA HIS A 70 -4.63 19.82 2.42
C HIS A 70 -3.47 20.56 3.11
N GLU A 71 -3.71 21.09 4.32
CA GLU A 71 -2.67 21.76 5.11
C GLU A 71 -1.58 20.78 5.55
N TYR A 72 -1.98 19.58 6.00
CA TYR A 72 -1.04 18.52 6.36
C TYR A 72 -0.20 18.12 5.14
N LYS A 73 -0.84 17.88 3.99
CA LYS A 73 -0.16 17.60 2.71
C LYS A 73 0.83 18.70 2.35
N ALA A 74 0.45 19.97 2.47
CA ALA A 74 1.33 21.10 2.18
C ALA A 74 2.55 21.13 3.12
N LYS A 75 2.34 20.94 4.43
CA LYS A 75 3.41 20.85 5.43
C LYS A 75 4.34 19.65 5.17
N PHE A 76 3.78 18.51 4.81
CA PHE A 76 4.53 17.29 4.49
C PHE A 76 5.38 17.46 3.22
N VAL A 77 4.82 18.04 2.15
CA VAL A 77 5.55 18.39 0.94
C VAL A 77 6.68 19.38 1.24
N ALA A 78 6.43 20.40 2.06
CA ALA A 78 7.45 21.37 2.45
C ALA A 78 8.60 20.70 3.22
N LEU A 79 8.30 19.77 4.13
CA LEU A 79 9.29 18.97 4.85
C LEU A 79 10.14 18.13 3.88
N LEU A 80 9.51 17.38 2.97
CA LEU A 80 10.22 16.56 1.98
C LEU A 80 11.12 17.40 1.07
N ARG A 81 10.67 18.58 0.65
CA ARG A 81 11.48 19.54 -0.13
C ARG A 81 12.68 20.04 0.67
N ARG A 82 12.49 20.40 1.94
CA ARG A 82 13.57 20.83 2.83
C ARG A 82 14.61 19.73 3.05
N MET A 83 14.16 18.48 3.13
CA MET A 83 15.02 17.29 3.24
C MET A 83 15.69 16.90 1.90
N ARG A 84 15.36 17.58 0.80
CA ARG A 84 15.76 17.22 -0.58
C ARG A 84 15.34 15.79 -0.95
N ALA A 85 14.21 15.34 -0.42
CA ALA A 85 13.64 14.02 -0.64
C ALA A 85 12.43 14.06 -1.60
N TYR A 86 12.13 15.21 -2.20
CA TYR A 86 10.98 15.40 -3.10
C TYR A 86 11.39 15.34 -4.58
N ASN A 87 10.65 14.57 -5.37
CA ASN A 87 10.73 14.49 -6.83
C ASN A 87 9.34 14.11 -7.41
N ASP A 88 9.23 13.96 -8.73
CA ASP A 88 7.97 13.63 -9.38
C ASP A 88 7.41 12.24 -8.99
N ALA A 89 8.29 11.28 -8.69
CA ALA A 89 7.85 9.97 -8.21
C ALA A 89 7.17 10.08 -6.84
N VAL A 90 7.76 10.86 -5.92
CA VAL A 90 7.18 11.17 -4.60
C VAL A 90 5.88 11.95 -4.75
N ALA A 91 5.82 12.94 -5.64
CA ALA A 91 4.60 13.71 -5.89
C ALA A 91 3.43 12.80 -6.29
N LYS A 92 3.65 11.87 -7.23
CA LYS A 92 2.65 10.88 -7.66
C LYS A 92 2.14 10.01 -6.51
N GLN A 93 3.02 9.62 -5.56
CA GLN A 93 2.59 8.80 -4.43
C GLN A 93 1.80 9.58 -3.39
N ILE A 94 2.10 10.87 -3.18
CA ILE A 94 1.27 11.73 -2.32
C ILE A 94 -0.13 11.89 -2.91
N GLU A 95 -0.25 12.05 -4.24
CA GLU A 95 -1.54 12.08 -4.92
C GLU A 95 -2.28 10.73 -4.83
N ALA A 96 -1.56 9.61 -4.96
CA ALA A 96 -2.13 8.27 -4.81
C ALA A 96 -2.66 8.03 -3.39
N ALA A 97 -1.96 8.47 -2.35
CA ALA A 97 -2.41 8.38 -0.97
C ALA A 97 -3.69 9.21 -0.74
N GLU A 98 -3.78 10.41 -1.31
CA GLU A 98 -5.01 11.21 -1.26
C GLU A 98 -6.18 10.52 -1.99
N GLN A 99 -5.93 9.91 -3.15
CA GLN A 99 -6.94 9.12 -3.85
C GLN A 99 -7.39 7.91 -3.02
N TYR A 100 -6.46 7.24 -2.32
CA TYR A 100 -6.77 6.13 -1.43
C TYR A 100 -7.76 6.56 -0.35
N VAL A 101 -7.45 7.63 0.38
CA VAL A 101 -8.30 8.16 1.46
C VAL A 101 -9.70 8.53 0.93
N ARG A 102 -9.77 9.15 -0.25
CA ARG A 102 -11.06 9.52 -0.87
C ARG A 102 -11.93 8.30 -1.19
N ILE A 103 -11.33 7.23 -1.71
CA ILE A 103 -12.07 6.01 -2.04
C ILE A 103 -12.42 5.26 -0.75
N GLU A 104 -11.50 5.11 0.21
CA GLU A 104 -11.75 4.45 1.49
C GLU A 104 -12.93 5.09 2.24
N ASN A 105 -12.99 6.42 2.27
CA ASN A 105 -14.11 7.15 2.88
C ASN A 105 -15.44 6.88 2.16
N ARG A 106 -15.46 6.96 0.82
CA ARG A 106 -16.67 6.69 0.03
C ARG A 106 -17.21 5.28 0.28
N VAL A 107 -16.31 4.31 0.37
CA VAL A 107 -16.63 2.91 0.63
C VAL A 107 -17.22 2.72 2.02
N THR A 108 -16.62 3.38 3.02
CA THR A 108 -17.06 3.30 4.41
C THR A 108 -18.45 3.92 4.57
N SER A 109 -18.74 5.04 3.89
CA SER A 109 -20.05 5.72 3.94
C SER A 109 -21.15 4.97 3.16
N ASN A 110 -20.86 4.50 1.94
CA ASN A 110 -21.90 3.98 1.03
C ASN A 110 -22.03 2.44 1.00
N GLY A 111 -21.14 1.71 1.69
CA GLY A 111 -21.27 0.27 1.97
C GLY A 111 -21.14 -0.70 0.78
N VAL A 112 -21.08 -0.21 -0.46
CA VAL A 112 -20.95 -1.02 -1.68
C VAL A 112 -19.62 -0.76 -2.34
N LEU A 113 -18.83 -1.82 -2.47
CA LEU A 113 -17.57 -1.83 -3.20
C LEU A 113 -17.70 -2.76 -4.40
N GLY A 114 -17.56 -2.23 -5.61
CA GLY A 114 -17.39 -3.06 -6.79
C GLY A 114 -15.99 -3.68 -6.86
N HIS A 115 -15.82 -4.71 -7.70
CA HIS A 115 -14.51 -5.34 -7.96
C HIS A 115 -13.44 -4.29 -8.34
N ALA A 116 -13.77 -3.41 -9.28
CA ALA A 116 -12.82 -2.43 -9.79
C ALA A 116 -12.35 -1.46 -8.69
N GLU A 117 -13.24 -1.07 -7.79
CA GLU A 117 -12.91 -0.19 -6.67
C GLU A 117 -12.08 -0.92 -5.61
N ALA A 118 -12.39 -2.20 -5.33
CA ALA A 118 -11.60 -3.04 -4.42
C ALA A 118 -10.16 -3.19 -4.93
N MET A 119 -10.01 -3.45 -6.23
CA MET A 119 -8.70 -3.54 -6.85
C MET A 119 -8.00 -2.18 -6.88
N ARG A 120 -8.73 -1.09 -7.14
CA ARG A 120 -8.15 0.25 -7.10
C ARG A 120 -7.61 0.60 -5.71
N LEU A 121 -8.32 0.23 -4.63
CA LEU A 121 -7.83 0.39 -3.27
C LEU A 121 -6.56 -0.44 -3.02
N ALA A 122 -6.55 -1.71 -3.43
CA ALA A 122 -5.37 -2.57 -3.31
C ALA A 122 -4.16 -2.02 -4.11
N GLU A 123 -4.40 -1.40 -5.26
CA GLU A 123 -3.37 -0.75 -6.06
C GLU A 123 -2.83 0.53 -5.41
N LEU A 124 -3.68 1.31 -4.73
CA LEU A 124 -3.29 2.59 -4.11
C LEU A 124 -2.70 2.43 -2.71
N ARG A 125 -3.01 1.34 -2.00
CA ARG A 125 -2.60 1.12 -0.61
C ARG A 125 -1.07 1.16 -0.41
N PRO A 126 -0.23 0.56 -1.26
CA PRO A 126 1.23 0.65 -1.10
C PRO A 126 1.84 2.02 -1.45
N SER A 127 1.06 3.10 -1.52
CA SER A 127 1.55 4.43 -1.89
C SER A 127 2.52 5.01 -0.86
N ASP A 128 2.38 4.68 0.42
CA ASP A 128 3.29 5.01 1.51
C ASP A 128 4.70 4.42 1.30
N VAL A 129 4.80 3.12 1.03
CA VAL A 129 6.08 2.44 0.80
C VAL A 129 6.69 2.84 -0.54
N ARG A 130 5.86 3.07 -1.58
CA ARG A 130 6.34 3.62 -2.85
C ARG A 130 6.86 5.04 -2.71
N LEU A 131 6.31 5.83 -1.79
CA LEU A 131 6.83 7.15 -1.48
C LEU A 131 8.27 7.04 -0.95
N LEU A 132 8.54 6.07 -0.07
CA LEU A 132 9.90 5.78 0.40
C LEU A 132 10.82 5.39 -0.76
N HIS A 133 10.35 4.59 -1.71
CA HIS A 133 11.14 4.24 -2.89
C HIS A 133 11.45 5.46 -3.76
N GLY A 134 10.46 6.32 -4.02
CA GLY A 134 10.66 7.58 -4.76
C GLY A 134 11.69 8.49 -4.09
N MET A 135 11.67 8.55 -2.75
CA MET A 135 12.62 9.31 -1.95
C MET A 135 14.06 8.81 -2.09
N VAL A 136 14.30 7.51 -2.32
CA VAL A 136 15.66 6.96 -2.55
C VAL A 136 16.37 7.73 -3.67
N PHE A 137 15.68 7.91 -4.81
CA PHE A 137 16.24 8.64 -5.95
C PHE A 137 16.54 10.11 -5.60
N ALA A 138 15.62 10.78 -4.90
CA ALA A 138 15.79 12.18 -4.50
C ALA A 138 16.97 12.38 -3.53
N LEU A 139 17.07 11.54 -2.48
CA LEU A 139 18.12 11.61 -1.46
C LEU A 139 19.52 11.34 -2.03
N LEU A 140 19.60 10.49 -3.05
CA LEU A 140 20.81 10.18 -3.80
C LEU A 140 21.09 11.14 -4.96
N ARG A 141 20.16 12.05 -5.28
CA ARG A 141 20.20 12.94 -6.45
C ARG A 141 20.39 12.17 -7.76
N GLN A 142 19.72 11.03 -7.87
CA GLN A 142 19.72 10.19 -9.05
C GLN A 142 18.43 10.41 -9.84
N PRO A 143 18.46 10.27 -11.18
CA PRO A 143 17.24 10.21 -11.96
C PRO A 143 16.39 9.02 -11.52
N VAL A 144 15.07 9.18 -11.61
CA VAL A 144 14.13 8.11 -11.29
C VAL A 144 14.28 6.98 -12.31
N ASP A 145 14.44 5.75 -11.83
CA ASP A 145 14.42 4.54 -12.66
C ASP A 145 12.96 4.08 -12.86
N ASP A 146 12.31 4.61 -13.90
CA ASP A 146 10.91 4.29 -14.20
C ASP A 146 10.69 2.82 -14.52
N HIS A 147 11.68 2.12 -15.07
CA HIS A 147 11.57 0.68 -15.31
C HIS A 147 11.54 -0.09 -14.00
N LEU A 148 12.37 0.31 -13.03
CA LEU A 148 12.36 -0.31 -11.71
C LEU A 148 11.08 -0.01 -10.94
N LEU A 149 10.55 1.22 -11.02
CA LEU A 149 9.25 1.55 -10.43
C LEU A 149 8.13 0.68 -11.03
N ARG A 150 8.08 0.54 -12.35
CA ARG A 150 7.08 -0.31 -13.03
C ARG A 150 7.22 -1.78 -12.66
N LEU A 151 8.45 -2.28 -12.53
CA LEU A 151 8.72 -3.66 -12.12
C LEU A 151 8.22 -3.96 -10.71
N LEU A 152 8.45 -3.05 -9.76
CA LEU A 152 8.10 -3.27 -8.36
C LEU A 152 6.62 -3.01 -8.06
N TRP A 153 5.95 -2.19 -8.87
CA TRP A 153 4.53 -1.90 -8.70
C TRP A 153 3.64 -3.16 -8.52
N PRO A 154 3.66 -4.17 -9.42
CA PRO A 154 2.87 -5.39 -9.23
C PRO A 154 3.34 -6.21 -8.02
N VAL A 155 4.63 -6.18 -7.69
CA VAL A 155 5.19 -6.90 -6.52
C VAL A 155 4.64 -6.33 -5.21
N GLU A 156 4.51 -5.01 -5.13
CA GLU A 156 3.96 -4.30 -3.97
C GLU A 156 2.46 -4.56 -3.83
N VAL A 157 1.70 -4.57 -4.94
CA VAL A 157 0.28 -4.96 -4.91
C VAL A 157 0.12 -6.41 -4.45
N LEU A 158 0.92 -7.33 -4.99
CA LEU A 158 0.92 -8.74 -4.59
C LEU A 158 1.29 -8.93 -3.11
N ALA A 159 2.21 -8.11 -2.59
CA ALA A 159 2.59 -8.14 -1.18
C ALA A 159 1.44 -7.71 -0.25
N ASP A 160 0.68 -6.70 -0.65
CA ASP A 160 -0.50 -6.24 0.10
C ASP A 160 -1.65 -7.26 0.01
N LEU A 161 -1.90 -7.85 -1.16
CA LEU A 161 -2.88 -8.94 -1.29
C LEU A 161 -2.48 -10.15 -0.45
N ALA A 162 -1.19 -10.52 -0.45
CA ALA A 162 -0.64 -11.55 0.43
C ALA A 162 -0.88 -11.25 1.91
N ASN A 163 -0.69 -10.00 2.32
CA ASN A 163 -0.95 -9.56 3.69
C ASN A 163 -2.44 -9.70 4.04
N ASP A 164 -3.33 -9.29 3.14
CA ASP A 164 -4.79 -9.42 3.32
C ASP A 164 -5.20 -10.90 3.42
N LEU A 165 -4.65 -11.78 2.59
CA LEU A 165 -4.92 -13.22 2.65
C LEU A 165 -4.47 -13.83 3.99
N ALA A 166 -3.29 -13.46 4.46
CA ALA A 166 -2.72 -13.98 5.70
C ALA A 166 -3.47 -13.49 6.96
N HIS A 167 -3.99 -12.26 6.93
CA HIS A 167 -4.69 -11.64 8.05
C HIS A 167 -6.21 -11.73 7.96
N TYR A 168 -6.75 -12.31 6.87
CA TYR A 168 -8.19 -12.36 6.59
C TYR A 168 -9.08 -12.70 7.80
N PRO A 169 -8.84 -13.78 8.57
CA PRO A 169 -9.69 -14.08 9.73
C PRO A 169 -9.63 -13.01 10.82
N ARG A 170 -8.46 -12.40 11.04
CA ARG A 170 -8.27 -11.35 12.05
C ARG A 170 -8.89 -10.03 11.61
N ASP A 171 -8.72 -9.66 10.34
CA ASP A 171 -9.23 -8.39 9.82
C ASP A 171 -10.76 -8.37 9.79
N LEU A 172 -11.41 -9.52 9.59
CA LEU A 172 -12.86 -9.65 9.77
C LEU A 172 -13.29 -9.34 11.21
N VAL A 173 -12.62 -9.94 12.19
CA VAL A 173 -12.92 -9.73 13.63
C VAL A 173 -12.68 -8.27 14.03
N ASP A 174 -11.57 -7.70 13.58
CA ASP A 174 -11.18 -6.31 13.87
C ASP A 174 -11.97 -5.28 13.03
N LYS A 175 -12.86 -5.73 12.12
CA LYS A 175 -13.59 -4.90 11.14
C LYS A 175 -12.68 -3.98 10.33
N LYS A 176 -11.46 -4.44 10.03
CA LYS A 176 -10.49 -3.72 9.20
C LYS A 176 -10.74 -4.03 7.73
N PHE A 177 -10.50 -3.03 6.89
CA PHE A 177 -10.57 -3.23 5.45
C PHE A 177 -9.62 -4.35 5.01
N ASN A 178 -10.13 -5.29 4.22
CA ASN A 178 -9.39 -6.42 3.68
C ASN A 178 -9.92 -6.74 2.28
N THR A 179 -9.04 -6.74 1.29
CA THR A 179 -9.43 -6.89 -0.12
C THR A 179 -10.06 -8.27 -0.38
N TYR A 180 -9.56 -9.32 0.26
CA TYR A 180 -10.13 -10.66 0.10
C TYR A 180 -11.51 -10.77 0.75
N ALA A 181 -11.75 -10.09 1.87
CA ALA A 181 -13.08 -10.01 2.46
C ALA A 181 -14.09 -9.39 1.49
N VAL A 182 -13.70 -8.33 0.79
CA VAL A 182 -14.55 -7.73 -0.27
C VAL A 182 -14.82 -8.72 -1.40
N PHE A 183 -13.84 -9.53 -1.81
CA PHE A 183 -14.04 -10.57 -2.81
C PHE A 183 -15.06 -11.63 -2.35
N VAL A 184 -14.99 -12.05 -1.08
CA VAL A 184 -15.98 -12.98 -0.50
C VAL A 184 -17.38 -12.36 -0.48
N LYS A 185 -17.51 -11.06 -0.16
CA LYS A 185 -18.81 -10.36 -0.22
C LYS A 185 -19.38 -10.31 -1.64
N LEU A 186 -18.53 -10.10 -2.64
CA LEU A 186 -18.92 -9.97 -4.05
C LEU A 186 -19.21 -11.31 -4.74
N TYR A 187 -18.45 -12.35 -4.40
CA TYR A 187 -18.41 -13.59 -5.17
C TYR A 187 -18.74 -14.84 -4.35
N GLY A 188 -18.91 -14.71 -3.03
CA GLY A 188 -19.19 -15.83 -2.14
C GLY A 188 -18.15 -16.95 -2.30
N ALA A 189 -18.62 -18.14 -2.63
CA ALA A 189 -17.79 -19.32 -2.81
C ALA A 189 -16.78 -19.21 -3.98
N GLU A 190 -17.02 -18.34 -4.96
CA GLU A 190 -16.09 -18.13 -6.10
C GLU A 190 -14.92 -17.20 -5.76
N ALA A 191 -14.93 -16.54 -4.60
CA ALA A 191 -13.89 -15.58 -4.22
C ALA A 191 -12.45 -16.11 -4.30
N PRO A 192 -12.13 -17.36 -3.90
CA PRO A 192 -10.78 -17.89 -4.06
C PRO A 192 -10.31 -17.92 -5.52
N THR A 193 -11.18 -18.36 -6.42
CA THR A 193 -10.90 -18.44 -7.87
C THR A 193 -10.72 -17.05 -8.47
N ARG A 194 -11.56 -16.08 -8.09
CA ARG A 194 -11.47 -14.69 -8.56
C ARG A 194 -10.19 -14.01 -8.05
N MET A 195 -9.85 -14.22 -6.78
CA MET A 195 -8.62 -13.68 -6.20
C MET A 195 -7.37 -14.32 -6.84
N ARG A 196 -7.43 -15.62 -7.15
CA ARG A 196 -6.35 -16.31 -7.87
C ARG A 196 -6.09 -15.67 -9.24
N ALA A 197 -7.15 -15.37 -9.99
CA ALA A 197 -7.01 -14.72 -11.30
C ALA A 197 -6.36 -13.34 -11.21
N GLU A 198 -6.67 -12.53 -10.20
CA GLU A 198 -6.00 -11.24 -9.98
C GLU A 198 -4.52 -11.41 -9.62
N ILE A 199 -4.19 -12.36 -8.75
CA ILE A 199 -2.79 -12.69 -8.41
C ILE A 199 -2.02 -13.07 -9.67
N GLU A 200 -2.55 -14.00 -10.49
CA GLU A 200 -1.92 -14.43 -11.73
C GLU A 200 -1.72 -13.28 -12.72
N ARG A 201 -2.69 -12.35 -12.79
CA ARG A 201 -2.58 -11.13 -13.60
C ARG A 201 -1.40 -10.27 -13.17
N TYR A 202 -1.26 -9.97 -11.88
CA TYR A 202 -0.12 -9.18 -11.40
C TYR A 202 1.21 -9.91 -11.52
N GLU A 203 1.24 -11.22 -11.32
CA GLU A 203 2.45 -12.02 -11.55
C GLU A 203 2.87 -11.99 -13.03
N ALA A 204 1.91 -12.03 -13.96
CA ALA A 204 2.19 -11.89 -15.39
C ALA A 204 2.73 -10.49 -15.72
N MET A 205 2.15 -9.43 -15.13
CA MET A 205 2.66 -8.06 -15.26
C MET A 205 4.10 -7.93 -14.74
N PHE A 206 4.39 -8.52 -13.58
CA PHE A 206 5.74 -8.56 -13.03
C PHE A 206 6.72 -9.26 -13.97
N ARG A 207 6.37 -10.44 -14.50
CA ARG A 207 7.22 -11.17 -15.46
C ARG A 207 7.48 -10.35 -16.72
N ALA A 208 6.46 -9.69 -17.27
CA ALA A 208 6.60 -8.86 -18.47
C ALA A 208 7.52 -7.65 -18.24
N GLU A 209 7.46 -6.98 -17.09
CA GLU A 209 8.39 -5.89 -16.76
C GLU A 209 9.80 -6.43 -16.47
N LEU A 210 9.93 -7.62 -15.87
CA LEU A 210 11.22 -8.25 -15.56
C LEU A 210 12.02 -8.55 -16.84
N GLU A 211 11.36 -9.00 -17.89
CA GLU A 211 11.99 -9.31 -19.19
C GLU A 211 12.70 -8.11 -19.83
N ARG A 212 12.32 -6.87 -19.44
CA ARG A 212 12.94 -5.63 -19.92
C ARG A 212 14.31 -5.36 -19.30
N PHE A 213 14.68 -6.07 -18.25
CA PHE A 213 15.99 -5.93 -17.60
C PHE A 213 17.03 -6.85 -18.26
N PRO A 214 18.33 -6.51 -18.21
CA PRO A 214 19.39 -7.41 -18.66
C PRO A 214 19.34 -8.75 -17.91
N ARG A 215 19.58 -9.88 -18.60
CA ARG A 215 19.49 -11.24 -18.04
C ARG A 215 20.23 -11.40 -16.70
N ALA A 216 21.42 -10.82 -16.57
CA ALA A 216 22.21 -10.86 -15.33
C ALA A 216 21.49 -10.22 -14.12
N ARG A 217 20.65 -9.19 -14.35
CA ARG A 217 19.87 -8.52 -13.31
C ARG A 217 18.53 -9.22 -13.05
N GLN A 218 17.95 -9.88 -14.07
CA GLN A 218 16.67 -10.58 -13.97
C GLN A 218 16.68 -11.62 -12.84
N MET A 219 17.68 -12.50 -12.77
CA MET A 219 17.73 -13.55 -11.75
C MET A 219 17.72 -12.98 -10.33
N LYS A 220 18.48 -11.90 -10.10
CA LYS A 220 18.55 -11.24 -8.80
C LYS A 220 17.21 -10.59 -8.43
N LEU A 221 16.59 -9.87 -9.37
CA LEU A 221 15.30 -9.21 -9.16
C LEU A 221 14.16 -10.22 -8.99
N ALA A 222 14.14 -11.31 -9.76
CA ALA A 222 13.19 -12.40 -9.62
C ALA A 222 13.24 -13.02 -8.21
N SER A 223 14.44 -13.41 -7.76
CA SER A 223 14.62 -13.99 -6.43
C SER A 223 14.22 -13.01 -5.32
N LEU A 224 14.57 -11.73 -5.48
CA LEU A 224 14.22 -10.68 -4.52
C LEU A 224 12.71 -10.50 -4.40
N CYS A 225 12.01 -10.36 -5.53
CA CYS A 225 10.57 -10.07 -5.56
C CYS A 225 9.75 -11.30 -5.14
N ALA A 226 10.13 -12.50 -5.58
CA ALA A 226 9.43 -13.74 -5.24
C ALA A 226 9.44 -14.01 -3.72
N LYS A 227 10.48 -13.59 -2.99
CA LYS A 227 10.52 -13.68 -1.52
C LYS A 227 9.45 -12.82 -0.85
N ARG A 228 8.99 -11.75 -1.50
CA ARG A 228 8.04 -10.81 -0.89
C ARG A 228 6.61 -11.34 -0.87
N TYR A 229 6.16 -11.97 -1.95
CA TYR A 229 4.76 -12.40 -2.08
C TYR A 229 4.58 -13.91 -2.36
N GLY A 230 5.59 -14.63 -2.85
CA GLY A 230 5.39 -15.94 -3.49
C GLY A 230 4.77 -17.01 -2.59
N LYS A 231 5.27 -17.19 -1.36
CA LYS A 231 4.69 -18.17 -0.41
C LYS A 231 3.36 -17.72 0.20
N LEU A 232 3.11 -16.41 0.21
CA LEU A 232 1.94 -15.84 0.89
C LEU A 232 0.72 -15.79 -0.03
N THR A 233 0.95 -15.70 -1.34
CA THR A 233 -0.09 -15.77 -2.37
C THR A 233 -0.43 -17.20 -2.77
N SER A 234 0.40 -18.20 -2.44
CA SER A 234 0.14 -19.60 -2.83
C SER A 234 -1.08 -20.22 -2.14
N ALA A 235 -1.40 -19.78 -0.92
CA ALA A 235 -2.57 -20.25 -0.18
C ALA A 235 -3.63 -19.15 -0.08
N ILE A 236 -4.80 -19.39 -0.67
CA ILE A 236 -5.98 -18.52 -0.49
C ILE A 236 -6.91 -19.22 0.51
N PRO A 237 -7.26 -18.59 1.63
CA PRO A 237 -8.10 -19.21 2.65
C PRO A 237 -9.53 -19.43 2.15
N ALA A 238 -10.22 -20.40 2.74
CA ALA A 238 -11.64 -20.60 2.46
C ALA A 238 -12.45 -19.34 2.85
N PRO A 239 -13.52 -19.00 2.10
CA PRO A 239 -14.44 -17.95 2.50
C PRO A 239 -15.00 -18.20 3.90
N LEU A 240 -15.06 -17.15 4.71
CA LEU A 240 -15.64 -17.16 6.06
C LEU A 240 -16.93 -16.34 6.05
N PRO A 241 -17.91 -16.64 6.92
CA PRO A 241 -19.08 -15.78 7.13
C PRO A 241 -18.66 -14.35 7.50
N GLN A 242 -19.40 -13.35 7.00
CA GLN A 242 -19.04 -11.93 7.10
C GLN A 242 -20.09 -11.09 7.82
N ASP A 243 -20.76 -11.66 8.82
CA ASP A 243 -21.84 -10.99 9.54
C ASP A 243 -21.38 -9.65 10.12
N GLY A 244 -21.96 -8.54 9.64
CA GLY A 244 -21.65 -7.18 10.09
C GLY A 244 -20.34 -6.58 9.57
N TYR A 245 -19.66 -7.20 8.60
CA TYR A 245 -18.45 -6.67 7.97
C TYR A 245 -18.79 -5.67 6.84
N LEU A 246 -18.40 -4.41 7.01
CA LEU A 246 -18.70 -3.31 6.07
C LEU A 246 -20.21 -3.25 5.67
N SER A 247 -21.10 -3.55 6.61
CA SER A 247 -22.54 -3.30 6.44
C SER A 247 -22.81 -1.80 6.58
N PRO A 248 -23.64 -1.20 5.71
CA PRO A 248 -24.15 0.14 5.98
C PRO A 248 -24.86 0.14 7.34
N ILE A 249 -24.59 1.15 8.17
CA ILE A 249 -25.29 1.37 9.45
C ILE A 249 -26.70 1.87 9.12
N TRP A 250 -27.55 1.06 8.48
CA TRP A 250 -28.99 1.28 8.35
C TRP A 250 -29.69 -0.07 8.22
N THR A 251 -29.78 -0.77 9.33
CA THR A 251 -30.91 -1.64 9.59
C THR A 251 -31.40 -1.30 10.98
N GLU A 252 -32.69 -0.93 11.04
CA GLU A 252 -33.50 -0.64 12.22
C GLU A 252 -33.52 0.83 12.68
N VAL A 253 -34.38 1.61 12.01
CA VAL A 253 -35.32 2.45 12.76
C VAL A 253 -36.72 2.00 12.32
N PRO A 254 -37.60 1.56 13.25
CA PRO A 254 -38.97 1.16 12.94
C PRO A 254 -39.83 2.32 12.40
#